data_AF-A0A936JSQ5-F1
#
_entry.id   AF-A0A936JSQ5-F1
#
_cell.length_a   1.000
_cell.length_b   1.000
_cell.length_c   1.000
_cell.angle_alpha   90.00
_cell.angle_beta   90.00
_cell.angle_gamma   90.00
#
_symmetry.space_group_name_H-M   'P 1'
#
loop_
_entity.id
_entity.type
_entity.pdbx_description
1 polymer ?
#
loop_
_entity_poly.entity_id
_entity_poly.type
_entity_poly.pdbx_seq_one_letter_code
_entity_poly.pdbx_strand_id
1 'polypeptide(L)'
;MSDENESQGNESGAAPLAPRAVVLPSGRSIEVQSQADADVLRFRSPSGACVLTIHLTDAGPVVRVEGASLEVSAAKRLSLDCEEFHLRASGGASIDVGGDLQERVGGSVNRAASGDVITVARHVGVEARPGGIELRANDDVRVTGERVLLNSDDPPMPLTWEEYEARRIEREGKAIGLGGLVKVPK
;
A
#
# COMPACT_ATOMS: atom_id res chain seq x y z
N MET A 1 68.97 -1.30 17.65
CA MET A 1 69.08 -1.74 16.25
C MET A 1 68.14 -2.93 16.14
N SER A 2 66.94 -2.85 15.60
CA SER A 2 66.26 -1.87 14.73
C SER A 2 64.77 -2.27 14.80
N ASP A 3 63.88 -1.31 15.09
CA ASP A 3 62.99 -0.61 14.14
C ASP A 3 61.96 -1.55 13.50
N GLU A 4 60.71 -1.48 13.98
CA GLU A 4 59.58 -0.78 13.32
C GLU A 4 58.86 -1.69 12.30
N ASN A 5 57.58 -2.00 12.54
CA ASN A 5 56.53 -1.55 11.62
C ASN A 5 55.14 -1.72 12.27
N GLU A 6 54.65 -0.64 12.85
CA GLU A 6 53.24 -0.44 13.15
C GLU A 6 52.48 -0.24 11.84
N SER A 7 51.65 -1.19 11.43
CA SER A 7 50.62 -0.92 10.42
C SER A 7 49.39 -0.36 11.11
N GLN A 8 49.41 0.95 11.37
CA GLN A 8 48.21 1.71 11.69
C GLN A 8 47.29 1.70 10.48
N GLY A 9 46.22 0.91 10.56
CA GLY A 9 45.08 1.04 9.67
C GLY A 9 44.42 2.38 9.94
N ASN A 10 44.57 3.30 8.99
CA ASN A 10 43.93 4.60 8.99
C ASN A 10 42.42 4.42 8.80
N GLU A 11 41.67 4.23 9.88
CA GLU A 11 40.24 4.47 9.92
C GLU A 11 40.02 6.00 9.83
N SER A 12 40.07 6.51 8.61
CA SER A 12 39.75 7.90 8.31
C SER A 12 38.24 8.11 8.37
N GLY A 13 37.65 7.98 9.56
CA GLY A 13 36.32 8.50 9.87
C GLY A 13 36.41 10.02 9.89
N ALA A 14 35.96 10.68 8.83
CA ALA A 14 35.95 12.14 8.75
C ALA A 14 35.17 12.71 9.94
N ALA A 15 35.83 13.53 10.77
CA ALA A 15 35.19 14.18 11.90
C ALA A 15 34.03 15.06 11.39
N PRO A 16 32.83 14.98 11.99
CA PRO A 16 31.68 15.74 11.51
C PRO A 16 31.97 17.24 11.54
N LEU A 17 31.70 17.92 10.43
CA LEU A 17 31.86 19.37 10.33
C LEU A 17 30.84 20.05 11.27
N ALA A 18 31.24 21.19 11.83
CA ALA A 18 30.38 21.97 12.71
C ALA A 18 29.07 22.36 11.96
N PRO A 19 27.90 22.20 12.59
CA PRO A 19 26.62 22.47 11.94
C PRO A 19 26.50 23.97 11.58
N ARG A 20 26.01 24.25 10.37
CA ARG A 20 25.65 25.60 9.92
C ARG A 20 24.15 25.79 10.13
N ALA A 21 23.78 26.84 10.86
CA ALA A 21 22.38 27.13 11.17
C ALA A 21 21.92 28.43 10.52
N VAL A 22 20.69 28.44 10.00
CA VAL A 22 19.98 29.64 9.52
C VAL A 22 18.69 29.78 10.31
N VAL A 23 18.51 30.93 10.96
CA VAL A 23 17.25 31.28 11.63
C VAL A 23 16.33 31.96 10.64
N LEU A 24 15.10 31.47 10.54
CA LEU A 24 14.06 32.00 9.66
C LEU A 24 13.26 33.09 10.39
N PRO A 25 12.66 34.07 9.67
CA PRO A 25 11.83 35.12 10.28
C PRO A 25 10.65 34.59 11.12
N SER A 26 10.19 33.36 10.88
CA SER A 26 9.14 32.72 11.66
C SER A 26 9.62 32.18 13.03
N GLY A 27 10.87 32.42 13.42
CA GLY A 27 11.51 31.85 14.62
C GLY A 27 11.94 30.38 14.50
N ARG A 28 11.77 29.76 13.33
CA ARG A 28 12.25 28.40 13.03
C ARG A 28 13.73 28.42 12.69
N SER A 29 14.41 27.29 12.80
CA SER A 29 15.79 27.16 12.32
C SER A 29 15.95 25.99 11.34
N ILE A 30 16.90 26.15 10.43
CA ILE A 30 17.40 25.11 9.55
C ILE A 30 18.86 24.87 9.91
N GLU A 31 19.23 23.64 10.22
CA GLU A 31 20.60 23.22 10.49
C GLU A 31 21.07 22.28 9.40
N VAL A 32 22.26 22.52 8.87
CA VAL A 32 22.94 21.67 7.90
C VAL A 32 24.23 21.16 8.53
N GLN A 33 24.42 19.85 8.53
CA GLN A 33 25.61 19.22 9.08
C GLN A 33 26.10 18.11 8.16
N SER A 34 27.36 18.17 7.75
CA SER A 34 28.02 17.05 7.08
C SER A 34 28.55 16.08 8.13
N GLN A 35 28.13 14.83 8.04
CA GLN A 35 28.61 13.70 8.83
C GLN A 35 29.43 12.76 7.93
N ALA A 36 30.14 11.79 8.51
CA ALA A 36 31.00 10.88 7.75
C ALA A 36 30.25 10.16 6.62
N ASP A 37 28.98 9.77 6.85
CA ASP A 37 28.22 8.92 5.93
C ASP A 37 26.99 9.61 5.31
N ALA A 38 26.72 10.88 5.66
CA ALA A 38 25.56 11.62 5.17
C ALA A 38 25.65 13.12 5.42
N ASP A 39 25.05 13.92 4.53
CA ASP A 39 24.65 15.28 4.85
C ASP A 39 23.27 15.27 5.52
N VAL A 40 23.12 16.00 6.62
CA VAL A 40 21.88 16.03 7.40
C VAL A 40 21.31 17.45 7.47
N LEU A 41 20.07 17.60 7.01
CA LEU A 41 19.29 18.83 7.12
C LEU A 41 18.23 18.64 8.21
N ARG A 42 18.23 19.51 9.23
CA ARG A 42 17.24 19.49 10.32
C ARG A 42 16.46 20.79 10.33
N PHE A 43 15.14 20.68 10.39
CA PHE A 43 14.24 21.82 10.55
C PHE A 43 13.70 21.78 11.98
N ARG A 44 13.87 22.87 12.73
CA ARG A 44 13.36 22.99 14.09
C ARG A 44 12.21 23.98 14.17
N SER A 45 11.25 23.66 15.03
CA SER A 45 10.19 24.57 15.45
C SER A 45 10.78 25.78 16.22
N PRO A 46 9.99 26.84 16.46
CA PRO A 46 10.40 27.92 17.35
C PRO A 46 10.66 27.46 18.80
N SER A 47 10.13 26.29 19.20
CA SER A 47 10.41 25.68 20.51
C SER A 47 11.70 24.85 20.53
N GLY A 48 12.41 24.74 19.40
CA GLY A 48 13.65 23.96 19.26
C GLY A 48 13.45 22.47 18.96
N ALA A 49 12.20 21.98 18.92
CA ALA A 49 11.89 20.59 18.56
C ALA A 49 12.19 20.35 17.07
N CYS A 50 12.86 19.24 16.75
CA CYS A 50 13.12 18.86 15.35
C CYS A 50 11.83 18.31 14.73
N VAL A 51 11.38 18.90 13.63
CA VAL A 51 10.10 18.54 12.98
C VAL A 51 10.28 17.81 11.65
N LEU A 52 11.42 18.03 11.00
CA LEU A 52 11.78 17.38 9.73
C LEU A 52 13.29 17.16 9.72
N THR A 53 13.71 15.95 9.39
CA THR A 53 15.09 15.59 9.13
C THR A 53 15.20 14.98 7.75
N ILE A 54 16.16 15.45 6.95
CA ILE A 54 16.50 14.87 5.65
C ILE A 54 17.95 14.40 5.75
N HIS A 55 18.18 13.09 5.64
CA HIS A 55 19.50 12.50 5.53
C HIS A 55 19.80 12.23 4.06
N LEU A 56 20.79 12.89 3.49
CA LEU A 56 21.28 12.64 2.15
C LEU A 56 22.39 11.59 2.26
N THR A 57 22.04 10.32 2.03
CA THR A 57 22.98 9.19 2.07
C THR A 57 23.38 8.77 0.65
N ASP A 58 24.43 7.98 0.51
CA ASP A 58 24.83 7.41 -0.80
C ASP A 58 23.75 6.50 -1.42
N ALA A 59 22.91 5.87 -0.59
CA ALA A 59 21.77 5.07 -1.03
C ALA A 59 20.56 5.93 -1.45
N GLY A 60 20.63 7.26 -1.25
CA GLY A 60 19.56 8.21 -1.53
C GLY A 60 19.08 8.98 -0.29
N PRO A 61 18.16 9.94 -0.48
CA PRO A 61 17.63 10.76 0.59
C PRO A 61 16.63 9.98 1.46
N VAL A 62 16.79 10.04 2.78
CA VAL A 62 15.82 9.57 3.77
C VAL A 62 15.14 10.76 4.43
N VAL A 63 13.81 10.84 4.29
CA VAL A 63 13.00 11.91 4.88
C VAL A 63 12.28 11.38 6.12
N ARG A 64 12.52 12.02 7.26
CA ARG A 64 11.84 11.73 8.53
C ARG A 64 11.09 12.97 9.01
N VAL A 65 9.78 12.84 9.16
CA VAL A 65 8.92 13.87 9.75
C VAL A 65 8.53 13.41 11.15
N GLU A 66 8.69 14.29 12.12
CA GLU A 66 8.23 14.07 13.49
C GLU A 66 7.38 15.27 13.92
N GLY A 67 6.20 15.02 14.46
CA GLY A 67 5.31 16.11 14.84
C GLY A 67 3.98 15.61 15.37
N ALA A 68 3.22 16.53 15.94
CA ALA A 68 1.88 16.24 16.45
C ALA A 68 0.86 15.94 15.34
N SER A 69 1.09 16.45 14.12
CA SER A 69 0.24 16.23 12.95
C SER A 69 1.06 16.36 11.65
N LEU A 70 0.73 15.54 10.66
CA LEU A 70 1.24 15.61 9.29
C LEU A 70 0.05 15.59 8.33
N GLU A 71 -0.02 16.59 7.45
CA GLU A 71 -1.02 16.67 6.39
C GLU A 71 -0.33 16.70 5.02
N VAL A 72 -0.79 15.84 4.11
CA VAL A 72 -0.33 15.81 2.72
C VAL A 72 -1.54 16.04 1.83
N SER A 73 -1.52 17.15 1.09
CA SER A 73 -2.61 17.54 0.19
C SER A 73 -2.06 17.74 -1.22
N ALA A 74 -2.79 17.22 -2.21
CA ALA A 74 -2.47 17.39 -3.61
C ALA A 74 -3.74 17.79 -4.38
N ALA A 75 -3.69 18.91 -5.11
CA ALA A 75 -4.85 19.44 -5.83
C ALA A 75 -5.30 18.57 -7.03
N LYS A 76 -4.47 17.61 -7.46
CA LYS A 76 -4.73 16.78 -8.65
C LYS A 76 -4.44 15.31 -8.40
N ARG A 77 -3.22 14.99 -7.97
CA ARG A 77 -2.75 13.60 -7.84
C ARG A 77 -1.68 13.49 -6.76
N LEU A 78 -1.80 12.47 -5.94
CA LEU A 78 -0.75 11.92 -5.08
C LEU A 78 -0.40 10.51 -5.60
N SER A 79 0.88 10.20 -5.74
CA SER A 79 1.35 8.88 -6.15
C SER A 79 2.51 8.46 -5.26
N LEU A 80 2.48 7.20 -4.81
CA LEU A 80 3.50 6.58 -3.97
C LEU A 80 3.93 5.30 -4.69
N ASP A 81 5.23 5.16 -4.94
CA ASP A 81 5.83 4.01 -5.59
C ASP A 81 7.01 3.55 -4.73
N CYS A 82 6.96 2.29 -4.31
CA CYS A 82 7.93 1.70 -3.40
C CYS A 82 7.84 0.17 -3.49
N GLU A 83 8.93 -0.51 -3.10
CA GLU A 83 8.96 -1.96 -2.97
C GLU A 83 8.09 -2.44 -1.79
N GLU A 84 8.19 -1.75 -0.65
CA GLU A 84 7.42 -2.06 0.56
C GLU A 84 6.69 -0.81 1.09
N PHE A 85 5.40 -0.95 1.37
CA PHE A 85 4.57 0.11 1.97
C PHE A 85 3.97 -0.36 3.30
N HIS A 86 4.30 0.33 4.38
CA HIS A 86 3.77 0.05 5.72
C HIS A 86 2.99 1.25 6.26
N LEU A 87 1.73 1.02 6.63
CA LEU A 87 0.89 1.98 7.33
C LEU A 87 0.51 1.41 8.71
N ARG A 88 0.77 2.16 9.77
CA ARG A 88 0.39 1.79 11.15
C ARG A 88 -0.34 2.94 11.82
N ALA A 89 -1.53 2.67 12.30
CA ALA A 89 -2.31 3.57 13.14
C ALA A 89 -2.66 2.86 14.45
N SER A 90 -2.38 3.49 15.60
CA SER A 90 -2.70 2.93 16.92
C SER A 90 -4.13 3.22 17.38
N GLY A 91 -4.78 4.24 16.79
CA GLY A 91 -6.15 4.63 17.08
C GLY A 91 -7.12 4.17 16.00
N GLY A 92 -7.09 4.82 14.83
CA GLY A 92 -7.92 4.46 13.69
C GLY A 92 -7.31 4.96 12.38
N ALA A 93 -7.78 4.39 11.27
CA ALA A 93 -7.47 4.83 9.92
C ALA A 93 -8.76 4.83 9.10
N SER A 94 -8.93 5.83 8.24
CA SER A 94 -10.07 5.94 7.32
C SER A 94 -9.56 6.23 5.91
N ILE A 95 -10.24 5.64 4.94
CA ILE A 95 -10.04 5.89 3.51
C ILE A 95 -11.40 6.32 2.98
N ASP A 96 -11.51 7.57 2.56
CA ASP A 96 -12.71 8.13 1.94
C ASP A 96 -12.40 8.44 0.48
N VAL A 97 -13.20 7.87 -0.42
CA VAL A 97 -13.02 7.97 -1.86
C VAL A 97 -14.34 8.39 -2.48
N GLY A 98 -14.40 9.60 -3.02
CA GLY A 98 -15.61 10.11 -3.70
C GLY A 98 -15.87 9.50 -5.08
N GLY A 99 -14.95 8.69 -5.60
CA GLY A 99 -15.05 7.97 -6.87
C GLY A 99 -14.74 6.47 -6.69
N ASP A 100 -13.91 5.92 -7.58
CA ASP A 100 -13.58 4.50 -7.56
C ASP A 100 -12.33 4.20 -6.72
N LEU A 101 -12.42 3.18 -5.86
CA LEU A 101 -11.26 2.55 -5.21
C LEU A 101 -10.94 1.24 -5.94
N GLN A 102 -9.71 1.11 -6.43
CA GLN A 102 -9.23 -0.11 -7.08
C GLN A 102 -8.02 -0.66 -6.33
N GLU A 103 -8.12 -1.92 -5.88
CA GLU A 103 -7.03 -2.65 -5.26
C GLU A 103 -6.62 -3.81 -6.17
N ARG A 104 -5.33 -3.89 -6.52
CA ARG A 104 -4.76 -5.02 -7.25
C ARG A 104 -3.58 -5.56 -6.47
N VAL A 105 -3.65 -6.84 -6.13
CA VAL A 105 -2.63 -7.52 -5.34
C VAL A 105 -2.15 -8.73 -6.12
N GLY A 106 -0.83 -8.82 -6.35
CA GLY A 106 -0.22 -9.95 -7.07
C GLY A 106 -0.05 -11.21 -6.21
N GLY A 107 -0.05 -11.04 -4.88
CA GLY A 107 -0.01 -12.12 -3.89
C GLY A 107 -1.32 -12.24 -3.11
N SER A 108 -1.23 -12.40 -1.80
CA SER A 108 -2.38 -12.62 -0.91
C SER A 108 -2.84 -11.35 -0.21
N VAL A 109 -4.15 -11.26 0.05
CA VAL A 109 -4.75 -10.27 0.95
C VAL A 109 -5.18 -10.97 2.23
N ASN A 110 -4.65 -10.54 3.37
CA ASN A 110 -5.04 -11.04 4.69
C ASN A 110 -5.71 -9.90 5.47
N ARG A 111 -6.97 -10.09 5.88
CA ARG A 111 -7.70 -9.16 6.74
C ARG A 111 -8.12 -9.88 8.01
N ALA A 112 -7.72 -9.33 9.16
CA ALA A 112 -8.09 -9.87 10.46
C ALA A 112 -8.60 -8.72 11.34
N ALA A 113 -9.72 -8.94 12.02
CA ALA A 113 -10.27 -8.04 13.00
C ALA A 113 -10.63 -8.84 14.26
N SER A 114 -10.35 -8.26 15.43
CA SER A 114 -10.81 -8.85 16.70
C SER A 114 -12.27 -8.53 17.01
N GLY A 115 -12.81 -7.48 16.38
CA GLY A 115 -14.24 -7.14 16.40
C GLY A 115 -14.89 -7.43 15.06
N ASP A 116 -15.85 -6.59 14.66
CA ASP A 116 -16.66 -6.83 13.47
C ASP A 116 -15.96 -6.40 12.18
N VAL A 117 -16.19 -7.17 11.11
CA VAL A 117 -15.93 -6.75 9.73
C VAL A 117 -17.28 -6.59 9.04
N ILE A 118 -17.61 -5.35 8.67
CA ILE A 118 -18.87 -5.01 8.01
C ILE A 118 -18.57 -4.53 6.60
N THR A 119 -19.19 -5.15 5.60
CA THR A 119 -19.15 -4.71 4.19
C THR A 119 -20.57 -4.36 3.76
N VAL A 120 -20.79 -3.08 3.41
CA VAL A 120 -22.07 -2.58 2.91
C VAL A 120 -21.86 -2.02 1.52
N ALA A 121 -22.59 -2.56 0.56
CA ALA A 121 -22.59 -2.08 -0.81
C ALA A 121 -23.93 -2.41 -1.47
N ARG A 122 -24.24 -1.73 -2.57
CA ARG A 122 -25.38 -2.12 -3.42
C ARG A 122 -25.20 -3.54 -3.98
N HIS A 123 -23.97 -3.96 -4.23
CA HIS A 123 -23.63 -5.28 -4.72
C HIS A 123 -22.23 -5.67 -4.22
N VAL A 124 -22.08 -6.91 -3.75
CA VAL A 124 -20.80 -7.51 -3.42
C VAL A 124 -20.65 -8.75 -4.27
N GLY A 125 -19.65 -8.76 -5.16
CA GLY A 125 -19.25 -9.93 -5.93
C GLY A 125 -18.00 -10.56 -5.32
N VAL A 126 -18.05 -11.87 -5.08
CA VAL A 126 -16.88 -12.64 -4.65
C VAL A 126 -16.70 -13.76 -5.66
N GLU A 127 -15.50 -13.84 -6.21
CA GLU A 127 -15.14 -14.82 -7.23
C GLU A 127 -13.73 -15.35 -6.96
N ALA A 128 -13.57 -16.66 -7.11
CA ALA A 128 -12.30 -17.35 -6.97
C ALA A 128 -12.05 -18.19 -8.22
N ARG A 129 -10.83 -18.11 -8.79
CA ARG A 129 -10.38 -18.92 -9.94
C ARG A 129 -8.90 -19.24 -9.80
N PRO A 130 -8.44 -20.50 -9.95
CA PRO A 130 -9.23 -21.74 -10.05
C PRO A 130 -9.73 -22.27 -8.69
N GLY A 131 -9.50 -21.52 -7.60
CA GLY A 131 -9.81 -21.95 -6.24
C GLY A 131 -11.30 -21.95 -5.90
N GLY A 132 -11.60 -21.86 -4.60
CA GLY A 132 -12.97 -21.81 -4.09
C GLY A 132 -13.17 -20.68 -3.09
N ILE A 133 -14.43 -20.48 -2.73
CA ILE A 133 -14.81 -19.61 -1.61
C ILE A 133 -15.11 -20.52 -0.43
N GLU A 134 -14.45 -20.27 0.70
CA GLU A 134 -14.65 -21.00 1.94
C GLU A 134 -15.19 -20.05 3.01
N LEU A 135 -16.32 -20.41 3.62
CA LEU A 135 -16.88 -19.72 4.77
C LEU A 135 -16.91 -20.67 5.95
N ARG A 136 -16.23 -20.31 7.04
CA ARG A 136 -16.23 -21.04 8.30
C ARG A 136 -16.73 -20.13 9.41
N ALA A 137 -17.70 -20.63 10.17
CA ALA A 137 -18.16 -20.00 11.41
C ALA A 137 -18.19 -21.08 12.50
N ASN A 138 -17.86 -20.70 13.74
CA ASN A 138 -18.05 -21.61 14.87
C ASN A 138 -19.54 -21.84 15.16
N ASP A 139 -20.33 -20.78 15.02
CA ASP A 139 -21.78 -20.79 15.23
C ASP A 139 -22.50 -20.83 13.87
N ASP A 140 -23.07 -19.70 13.45
CA ASP A 140 -23.98 -19.64 12.31
C ASP A 140 -23.36 -18.97 11.09
N VAL A 141 -23.75 -19.46 9.90
CA VAL A 141 -23.71 -18.69 8.66
C VAL A 141 -25.15 -18.39 8.25
N ARG A 142 -25.58 -17.14 8.40
CA ARG A 142 -26.93 -16.71 8.02
C ARG A 142 -26.92 -16.02 6.66
N VAL A 143 -27.68 -16.56 5.71
CA VAL A 143 -27.89 -15.96 4.38
C VAL A 143 -29.38 -15.64 4.24
N THR A 144 -29.70 -14.36 4.08
CA THR A 144 -31.09 -13.89 3.93
C THR A 144 -31.22 -13.11 2.65
N GLY A 145 -32.22 -13.44 1.84
CA GLY A 145 -32.56 -12.72 0.63
C GLY A 145 -33.83 -13.30 0.00
N GLU A 146 -34.47 -12.53 -0.87
CA GLU A 146 -35.66 -13.00 -1.59
C GLU A 146 -35.36 -14.22 -2.48
N ARG A 147 -34.13 -14.28 -3.04
CA ARG A 147 -33.67 -15.37 -3.91
C ARG A 147 -32.25 -15.80 -3.50
N VAL A 148 -32.17 -16.84 -2.67
CA VAL A 148 -30.90 -17.50 -2.33
C VAL A 148 -30.72 -18.70 -3.25
N LEU A 149 -29.84 -18.56 -4.24
CA LEU A 149 -29.51 -19.60 -5.21
C LEU A 149 -28.19 -20.25 -4.82
N LEU A 150 -28.20 -21.57 -4.70
CA LEU A 150 -27.00 -22.37 -4.45
C LEU A 150 -26.98 -23.45 -5.53
N ASN A 151 -25.93 -23.44 -6.36
CA ASN A 151 -25.76 -24.41 -7.45
C ASN A 151 -26.99 -24.49 -8.38
N SER A 152 -27.45 -23.36 -8.93
CA SER A 152 -28.75 -23.24 -9.62
C SER A 152 -28.62 -22.74 -11.08
N ASP A 153 -27.71 -23.32 -11.86
CA ASP A 153 -27.60 -23.04 -13.30
C ASP A 153 -28.69 -23.74 -14.12
N ASP A 154 -28.99 -23.21 -15.33
CA ASP A 154 -29.90 -23.91 -16.25
C ASP A 154 -29.40 -25.34 -16.55
N PRO A 155 -30.26 -26.36 -16.39
CA PRO A 155 -29.90 -27.73 -16.72
C PRO A 155 -29.66 -27.91 -18.23
N PRO A 156 -28.86 -28.91 -18.63
CA PRO A 156 -28.15 -29.86 -17.76
C PRO A 156 -26.96 -29.20 -17.09
N MET A 157 -26.73 -29.48 -15.80
CA MET A 157 -25.58 -28.91 -15.08
C MET A 157 -24.27 -29.25 -15.82
N PRO A 158 -23.33 -28.29 -15.95
CA PRO A 158 -22.04 -28.58 -16.57
C PRO A 158 -21.32 -29.68 -15.80
N LEU A 159 -20.72 -30.61 -16.53
CA LEU A 159 -20.02 -31.75 -15.95
C LEU A 159 -18.56 -31.40 -15.59
N THR A 160 -18.05 -30.29 -16.14
CA THR A 160 -16.68 -29.81 -15.92
C THR A 160 -16.66 -28.30 -15.67
N TRP A 161 -15.57 -27.82 -15.06
CA TRP A 161 -15.32 -26.39 -14.84
C TRP A 161 -15.20 -25.62 -16.16
N GLU A 162 -14.55 -26.21 -17.17
CA GLU A 162 -14.41 -25.62 -18.50
C GLU A 162 -15.77 -25.41 -19.18
N GLU A 163 -16.67 -26.40 -19.07
CA GLU A 163 -18.04 -26.27 -19.58
C GLU A 163 -18.84 -25.19 -18.84
N TYR A 164 -18.69 -25.08 -17.52
CA TYR A 164 -19.31 -24.02 -16.73
C TYR A 164 -18.83 -22.64 -17.15
N GLU A 165 -17.52 -22.46 -17.28
CA GLU A 165 -16.90 -21.18 -17.62
C GLU A 165 -17.25 -20.74 -19.05
N ALA A 166 -17.27 -21.67 -20.01
CA ALA A 166 -17.73 -21.41 -21.38
C ALA A 166 -19.19 -20.93 -21.44
N ARG A 167 -20.10 -21.59 -20.70
CA ARG A 167 -21.52 -21.20 -20.62
C ARG A 167 -21.70 -19.86 -19.92
N ARG A 168 -20.92 -19.59 -18.87
CA ARG A 168 -20.95 -18.29 -18.17
C ARG A 168 -20.52 -17.17 -19.13
N ILE A 169 -19.40 -17.33 -19.83
CA ILE A 169 -18.92 -16.35 -20.81
C ILE A 169 -19.97 -16.10 -21.91
N GLU A 170 -20.63 -17.16 -22.40
CA GLU A 170 -21.71 -17.03 -23.38
C GLU A 170 -22.91 -16.25 -22.82
N ARG A 171 -23.36 -16.55 -21.60
CA ARG A 171 -24.46 -15.85 -20.92
C ARG A 171 -24.13 -14.39 -20.65
N GLU A 172 -22.94 -14.11 -20.12
CA GLU A 172 -22.47 -12.76 -19.86
C GLU A 172 -22.35 -11.99 -21.17
N GLY A 173 -21.69 -12.54 -22.20
CA GLY A 173 -21.57 -11.96 -23.54
C GLY A 173 -22.91 -11.62 -24.21
N LYS A 174 -23.93 -12.47 -23.98
CA LYS A 174 -25.30 -12.24 -24.46
C LYS A 174 -26.01 -11.12 -23.67
N ALA A 175 -25.74 -10.98 -22.38
CA ALA A 175 -26.26 -9.90 -21.54
C ALA A 175 -25.65 -8.53 -21.87
N ILE A 176 -24.42 -8.48 -22.40
CA ILE A 176 -23.75 -7.24 -22.86
C ILE A 176 -24.06 -6.88 -24.32
N GLY A 177 -24.90 -7.65 -25.02
CA GLY A 177 -25.32 -7.32 -26.39
C GLY A 177 -24.23 -7.50 -27.46
N LEU A 178 -23.24 -8.38 -27.25
CA LEU A 178 -22.18 -8.69 -28.24
C LEU A 178 -22.55 -9.85 -29.19
N GLY A 179 -23.84 -10.17 -29.32
CA GLY A 179 -24.38 -11.26 -30.15
C GLY A 179 -24.28 -11.08 -31.67
N GLY A 180 -23.29 -10.33 -32.16
CA GLY A 180 -23.05 -10.16 -33.58
C GLY A 180 -21.67 -9.62 -33.86
N LEU A 181 -20.67 -10.51 -33.93
CA LEU A 181 -19.53 -10.46 -34.87
C LEU A 181 -18.46 -11.48 -34.45
N VAL A 182 -18.67 -12.76 -34.80
CA VAL A 182 -17.56 -13.63 -35.25
C VAL A 182 -18.10 -14.50 -36.39
N LYS A 183 -17.93 -14.05 -37.63
CA LYS A 183 -17.90 -14.96 -38.79
C LYS A 183 -16.44 -15.29 -39.05
N VAL A 184 -16.07 -16.55 -38.84
CA VAL A 184 -14.78 -17.10 -39.25
C VAL A 184 -14.81 -17.28 -40.77
N PRO A 185 -13.84 -16.76 -41.55
CA PRO A 185 -13.77 -17.06 -42.97
C PRO A 185 -13.23 -18.49 -43.18
N LYS A 186 -13.75 -19.14 -44.22
CA LYS A 186 -13.25 -20.42 -44.75
C LYS A 186 -11.85 -20.30 -45.32
#